data_AF-A0A6P4ZXQ5-F1
#
_entry.id   AF-A0A6P4ZXQ5-F1
#
_cell.length_a   1.000
_cell.length_b   1.000
_cell.length_c   1.000
_cell.angle_alpha   90.00
_cell.angle_beta   90.00
_cell.angle_gamma   90.00
#
_symmetry.space_group_name_H-M   'P 1'
#
loop_
_entity.id
_entity.type
_entity.pdbx_description
1 polymer ?
#
loop_
_entity_poly.entity_id
_entity_poly.type
_entity_poly.pdbx_seq_one_letter_code
_entity_poly.pdbx_strand_id
1 'polypeptide(L)'
;MEIRVDLTSYSFLLAVISHVLQMAHGQDIKWDAAYTPSSTPFPGSMKCWTCEEASDNYNCNRWAPDVYCPQGTKYCHTLHRMNGQGSSVMVRKKCAAVEDCTPNTVGCTINTDGSMVCIACCEGNICNPEVPTNHTTAIFATITPYDVGSSSQFPPSLQVLFLTLLAAALFRHL
;
A
#
# COMPACT_ATOMS: atom_id res chain seq x y z
N MET A 1 -6.77 59.81 11.47
CA MET A 1 -6.55 58.96 12.66
C MET A 1 -5.45 57.98 12.29
N GLU A 2 -4.21 58.32 12.59
CA GLU A 2 -3.06 57.44 12.31
C GLU A 2 -3.09 56.25 13.26
N ILE A 3 -3.15 55.04 12.70
CA ILE A 3 -3.00 53.80 13.46
C ILE A 3 -1.52 53.69 13.83
N ARG A 4 -1.15 54.14 15.03
CA ARG A 4 0.16 53.83 15.61
C ARG A 4 0.14 52.36 16.03
N VAL A 5 0.71 51.50 15.19
CA VAL A 5 0.96 50.11 15.57
C VAL A 5 2.09 50.13 16.60
N ASP A 6 1.75 49.76 17.83
CA ASP A 6 2.66 49.76 18.98
C ASP A 6 3.84 48.80 18.72
N LEU A 7 5.07 49.26 18.99
CA LEU A 7 6.31 48.49 18.82
C LEU A 7 6.26 47.15 19.58
N THR A 8 5.53 47.12 20.69
CA THR A 8 5.30 45.93 21.51
C THR A 8 4.43 44.89 20.79
N SER A 9 3.41 45.34 20.05
CA SER A 9 2.52 44.48 19.25
C SER A 9 3.26 43.87 18.06
N TYR A 10 4.14 44.64 17.41
CA TYR A 10 5.01 44.14 16.34
C TYR A 10 6.00 43.09 16.85
N SER A 11 6.60 43.35 18.01
CA SER A 11 7.54 42.41 18.65
C SER A 11 6.86 41.10 19.04
N PHE A 12 5.62 41.16 19.52
CA PHE A 12 4.84 39.97 19.85
C PHE A 12 4.46 39.16 18.60
N LEU A 13 4.06 39.85 17.52
CA LEU A 13 3.75 39.20 16.24
C LEU A 13 4.96 38.46 15.66
N LEU A 14 6.14 39.10 15.68
CA LEU A 14 7.39 38.47 15.23
C LEU A 14 7.81 37.27 16.10
N ALA A 15 7.56 37.35 17.41
CA ALA A 15 7.83 36.23 18.32
C ALA A 15 6.92 35.03 18.03
N VAL A 16 5.63 35.27 17.77
CA VAL A 16 4.67 34.21 17.39
C VAL A 16 5.05 33.59 16.05
N ILE A 17 5.40 34.40 15.04
CA ILE A 17 5.83 33.91 13.72
C ILE A 17 7.10 33.05 13.86
N SER A 18 8.09 33.48 14.66
CA SER A 18 9.31 32.70 14.91
C SER A 18 9.00 31.34 15.56
N HIS A 19 8.12 31.31 16.57
CA HIS A 19 7.72 30.05 17.22
C HIS A 19 6.99 29.10 16.26
N VAL A 20 6.10 29.64 15.40
CA VAL A 20 5.40 28.83 14.39
C VAL A 20 6.37 28.29 13.34
N LEU A 21 7.36 29.09 12.91
CA LEU A 21 8.44 28.64 12.01
C LEU A 21 9.33 27.56 12.66
N GLN A 22 9.60 27.66 13.96
CA GLN A 22 10.32 26.63 14.71
C GLN A 22 9.55 25.30 14.75
N MET A 23 8.21 25.33 14.90
CA MET A 23 7.39 24.11 14.87
C MET A 23 7.25 23.51 13.47
N ALA A 24 7.36 24.33 12.41
CA ALA A 24 7.39 23.86 11.03
C ALA A 24 8.76 23.29 10.62
N HIS A 25 9.84 23.70 11.30
CA HIS A 25 11.17 23.14 11.15
C HIS A 25 11.36 21.95 12.10
N GLY A 26 10.47 20.96 12.01
CA GLY A 26 10.77 19.63 12.52
C GLY A 26 12.07 19.17 11.86
N GLN A 27 13.16 19.17 12.63
CA GLN A 27 14.44 18.67 12.15
C GLN A 27 14.21 17.21 11.74
N ASP A 28 14.37 16.93 10.45
CA ASP A 28 14.51 15.56 9.97
C ASP A 28 15.70 14.94 10.71
N ILE A 29 15.38 14.16 11.73
CA ILE A 29 16.34 13.33 12.44
C ILE A 29 16.77 12.27 11.42
N LYS A 30 17.83 12.58 10.69
CA LYS A 30 18.54 11.60 9.87
C LYS A 30 19.16 10.61 10.84
N TRP A 31 18.45 9.51 11.07
CA TRP A 31 19.01 8.35 11.72
C TRP A 31 20.09 7.80 10.80
N ASP A 32 21.33 8.31 10.95
CA ASP A 32 22.52 7.57 10.58
C ASP A 32 22.66 6.42 11.60
N ALA A 33 21.69 5.50 11.54
CA ALA A 33 21.79 4.20 12.16
C ALA A 33 23.03 3.55 11.55
N ALA A 34 23.96 3.14 12.42
CA ALA A 34 25.09 2.31 12.06
C ALA A 34 24.62 1.20 11.11
N TYR A 35 24.91 1.37 9.82
CA TYR A 35 24.49 0.47 8.76
C TYR A 35 25.30 -0.82 8.89
N THR A 36 24.83 -1.73 9.73
CA THR A 36 24.99 -3.14 9.42
C THR A 36 24.08 -3.39 8.24
N PRO A 37 24.60 -3.81 7.07
CA PRO A 37 23.74 -4.11 5.93
C PRO A 37 22.71 -5.13 6.41
N SER A 38 21.45 -4.73 6.44
CA SER A 38 20.37 -5.70 6.29
C SER A 38 20.79 -6.59 5.13
N SER A 39 20.88 -7.90 5.36
CA SER A 39 21.33 -8.94 4.42
C SER A 39 20.45 -9.09 3.17
N THR A 40 19.63 -8.08 2.87
CA THR A 40 18.75 -7.94 1.74
C THR A 40 19.55 -7.61 0.48
N PRO A 41 19.39 -8.34 -0.63
CA PRO A 41 20.19 -8.15 -1.84
C PRO A 41 19.97 -6.79 -2.53
N PHE A 42 18.83 -6.13 -2.29
CA PHE A 42 18.53 -4.79 -2.81
C PHE A 42 17.46 -4.09 -1.95
N PRO A 43 17.35 -2.75 -1.98
CA PRO A 43 16.30 -2.02 -1.27
C PRO A 43 14.91 -2.50 -1.67
N GLY A 44 14.05 -2.79 -0.69
CA GLY A 44 12.71 -3.30 -0.94
C GLY A 44 12.65 -4.78 -1.36
N SER A 45 13.76 -5.51 -1.33
CA SER A 45 13.73 -6.96 -1.56
C SER A 45 12.88 -7.66 -0.49
N MET A 46 12.10 -8.64 -0.93
CA MET A 46 11.21 -9.40 -0.08
C MET A 46 11.29 -10.89 -0.43
N LYS A 47 10.76 -11.75 0.44
CA LYS A 47 10.60 -13.18 0.25
C LYS A 47 9.12 -13.55 0.17
N CYS A 48 8.81 -14.66 -0.48
CA CYS A 48 7.49 -15.29 -0.45
C CYS A 48 7.66 -16.76 -0.11
N TRP A 49 6.60 -17.39 0.40
CA TRP A 49 6.46 -18.83 0.20
C TRP A 49 6.33 -19.10 -1.30
N THR A 50 7.10 -20.03 -1.84
CA THR A 50 7.08 -20.38 -3.28
C THR A 50 7.05 -21.89 -3.49
N CYS A 51 6.23 -22.34 -4.45
CA CYS A 51 6.08 -23.73 -4.87
C CYS A 51 5.33 -23.77 -6.21
N GLU A 52 5.62 -24.76 -7.07
CA GLU A 52 4.98 -24.87 -8.39
C GLU A 52 3.63 -25.59 -8.34
N GLU A 53 3.58 -26.81 -7.79
CA GLU A 53 2.37 -27.63 -7.67
C GLU A 53 2.44 -28.55 -6.42
N ALA A 54 2.36 -27.96 -5.23
CA ALA A 54 2.29 -28.73 -4.00
C ALA A 54 0.88 -29.30 -3.78
N SER A 55 0.75 -30.44 -3.10
CA SER A 55 -0.55 -31.07 -2.80
C SER A 55 -1.44 -30.22 -1.88
N ASP A 56 -0.82 -29.42 -1.03
CA ASP A 56 -1.48 -28.61 -0.01
C ASP A 56 -0.55 -27.48 0.49
N ASN A 57 -1.09 -26.61 1.35
CA ASN A 57 -0.36 -25.47 1.90
C ASN A 57 0.82 -25.89 2.77
N TYR A 58 0.68 -26.98 3.54
CA TYR A 58 1.74 -27.46 4.43
C TYR A 58 2.95 -27.89 3.63
N ASN A 59 2.77 -28.73 2.61
CA ASN A 59 3.84 -29.20 1.74
C ASN A 59 4.48 -28.05 0.96
N CYS A 60 3.68 -27.07 0.49
CA CYS A 60 4.23 -25.87 -0.14
C CYS A 60 5.17 -25.11 0.80
N ASN A 61 4.73 -24.79 2.02
CA ASN A 61 5.53 -24.01 2.96
C ASN A 61 6.72 -24.81 3.51
N ARG A 62 6.55 -26.12 3.74
CA ARG A 62 7.58 -26.97 4.32
C ARG A 62 8.85 -27.05 3.47
N TRP A 63 8.69 -27.05 2.15
CA TRP A 63 9.77 -27.23 1.18
C TRP A 63 10.12 -25.97 0.39
N ALA A 64 9.50 -24.84 0.72
CA ALA A 64 9.81 -23.59 0.05
C ALA A 64 11.28 -23.18 0.30
N PRO A 65 11.98 -22.71 -0.74
CA PRO A 65 13.34 -22.22 -0.59
C PRO A 65 13.37 -20.90 0.19
N ASP A 66 14.35 -20.75 1.08
CA ASP A 66 14.57 -19.50 1.81
C ASP A 66 15.38 -18.48 0.99
N VAL A 67 14.83 -18.05 -0.13
CA VAL A 67 15.48 -17.13 -1.09
C VAL A 67 14.68 -15.84 -1.28
N TYR A 68 15.38 -14.76 -1.58
CA TYR A 68 14.75 -13.49 -1.96
C TYR A 68 14.10 -13.57 -3.33
N CYS A 69 13.00 -12.86 -3.49
CA CYS A 69 12.32 -12.70 -4.77
C CYS A 69 13.20 -11.91 -5.75
N PRO A 70 13.07 -12.16 -7.07
CA PRO A 70 13.80 -11.42 -8.09
C PRO A 70 13.40 -9.94 -8.12
N GLN A 71 14.28 -9.09 -8.67
CA GLN A 71 13.98 -7.68 -8.87
C GLN A 71 12.73 -7.51 -9.74
N GLY A 72 11.99 -6.41 -9.51
CA GLY A 72 10.73 -6.13 -10.20
C GLY A 72 9.51 -6.86 -9.63
N THR A 73 9.69 -7.67 -8.58
CA THR A 73 8.56 -8.25 -7.84
C THR A 73 8.23 -7.42 -6.60
N LYS A 74 6.94 -7.35 -6.29
CA LYS A 74 6.39 -6.57 -5.17
C LYS A 74 5.36 -7.35 -4.35
N TYR A 75 4.81 -8.41 -4.92
CA TYR A 75 3.72 -9.17 -4.32
C TYR A 75 4.06 -10.65 -4.19
N CYS A 76 3.39 -11.32 -3.26
CA CYS A 76 3.28 -12.77 -3.27
C CYS A 76 1.93 -13.15 -3.87
N HIS A 77 1.96 -14.04 -4.86
CA HIS A 77 0.78 -14.58 -5.52
C HIS A 77 0.57 -16.02 -5.07
N THR A 78 -0.65 -16.35 -4.63
CA THR A 78 -1.06 -17.69 -4.22
C THR A 78 -2.25 -18.14 -5.04
N LEU A 79 -2.13 -19.28 -5.72
CA LEU A 79 -3.23 -19.99 -6.35
C LEU A 79 -3.49 -21.28 -5.58
N HIS A 80 -4.76 -21.53 -5.27
CA HIS A 80 -5.21 -22.73 -4.57
C HIS A 80 -6.37 -23.36 -5.33
N ARG A 81 -6.20 -24.63 -5.72
CA ARG A 81 -7.25 -25.47 -6.28
C ARG A 81 -7.75 -26.43 -5.21
N MET A 82 -9.06 -26.45 -5.03
CA MET A 82 -9.78 -27.37 -4.15
C MET A 82 -10.72 -28.25 -4.96
N ASN A 83 -10.97 -29.47 -4.49
CA ASN A 83 -12.02 -30.32 -5.04
C ASN A 83 -13.42 -29.85 -4.57
N GLY A 84 -14.49 -30.48 -5.05
CA GLY A 84 -15.86 -30.14 -4.66
C GLY A 84 -16.21 -30.36 -3.19
N GLN A 85 -15.34 -31.01 -2.42
CA GLN A 85 -15.46 -31.17 -0.96
C GLN A 85 -14.66 -30.11 -0.18
N GLY A 86 -13.97 -29.20 -0.87
CA GLY A 86 -13.11 -28.18 -0.28
C GLY A 86 -11.72 -28.66 0.13
N SER A 87 -11.35 -29.91 -0.20
CA SER A 87 -10.00 -30.42 0.08
C SER A 87 -9.00 -29.86 -0.94
N SER A 88 -7.79 -29.53 -0.47
CA SER A 88 -6.71 -29.04 -1.34
C SER A 88 -6.31 -30.11 -2.36
N VAL A 89 -6.15 -29.68 -3.61
CA VAL A 89 -5.70 -30.52 -4.73
C VAL A 89 -4.36 -30.02 -5.26
N MET A 90 -4.18 -28.70 -5.31
CA MET A 90 -2.93 -28.10 -5.75
C MET A 90 -2.78 -26.68 -5.19
N VAL A 91 -1.58 -26.36 -4.73
CA VAL A 91 -1.16 -25.03 -4.29
C VAL A 91 0.05 -24.61 -5.11
N ARG A 92 -0.02 -23.38 -5.64
CA ARG A 92 1.09 -22.70 -6.31
C ARG A 92 1.31 -21.35 -5.66
N LYS A 93 2.55 -21.07 -5.27
CA LYS A 93 2.94 -19.77 -4.74
C LYS A 93 4.14 -19.24 -5.49
N LYS A 94 4.12 -17.95 -5.86
CA LYS A 94 5.23 -17.30 -6.57
C LYS A 94 5.40 -15.86 -6.11
N CYS A 95 6.61 -15.33 -6.27
CA CYS A 95 6.84 -13.90 -6.30
C CYS A 95 6.19 -13.33 -7.57
N ALA A 96 5.59 -12.14 -7.48
CA ALA A 96 4.78 -11.57 -8.54
C ALA A 96 5.11 -10.08 -8.76
N ALA A 97 5.10 -9.68 -10.03
CA ALA A 97 5.16 -8.30 -10.45
C ALA A 97 3.77 -7.63 -10.31
N VAL A 98 3.68 -6.34 -10.62
CA VAL A 98 2.44 -5.57 -10.43
C VAL A 98 1.34 -6.06 -11.38
N GLU A 99 1.71 -6.38 -12.61
CA GLU A 99 0.82 -6.88 -13.65
C GLU A 99 0.22 -8.27 -13.35
N ASP A 100 0.90 -9.09 -12.55
CA ASP A 100 0.41 -10.40 -12.11
C ASP A 100 -0.68 -10.27 -11.02
N CYS A 101 -0.66 -9.17 -10.25
CA CYS A 101 -1.50 -8.95 -9.08
C CYS A 101 -2.29 -7.65 -9.23
N THR A 102 -3.51 -7.77 -9.75
CA THR A 102 -4.47 -6.68 -9.88
C THR A 102 -5.78 -7.07 -9.19
N PRO A 103 -6.67 -6.11 -8.89
CA PRO A 103 -8.00 -6.41 -8.37
C PRO A 103 -8.82 -7.39 -9.24
N ASN A 104 -8.50 -7.52 -10.53
CA ASN A 104 -9.19 -8.40 -11.46
C ASN A 104 -8.56 -9.79 -11.60
N THR A 105 -7.34 -10.01 -11.09
CA THR A 105 -6.68 -11.33 -11.14
C THR A 105 -6.91 -12.17 -9.88
N VAL A 106 -7.40 -11.56 -8.80
CA VAL A 106 -7.76 -12.23 -7.55
C VAL A 106 -9.24 -12.64 -7.52
N GLY A 107 -9.59 -13.59 -6.66
CA GLY A 107 -10.94 -14.11 -6.51
C GLY A 107 -11.02 -15.63 -6.69
N CYS A 108 -12.23 -16.17 -6.64
CA CYS A 108 -12.48 -17.59 -6.84
C CYS A 108 -13.37 -17.85 -8.05
N THR A 109 -13.11 -18.97 -8.74
CA THR A 109 -13.95 -19.49 -9.82
C THR A 109 -14.32 -20.93 -9.51
N ILE A 110 -15.59 -21.28 -9.67
CA ILE A 110 -16.12 -22.63 -9.50
C ILE A 110 -16.26 -23.26 -10.88
N ASN A 111 -15.67 -24.44 -11.06
CA ASN A 111 -15.76 -25.23 -12.27
C ASN A 111 -17.05 -26.08 -12.29
N THR A 112 -17.38 -26.62 -13.45
CA THR A 112 -18.59 -27.45 -13.64
C THR A 112 -18.59 -28.73 -12.82
N ASP A 113 -17.42 -29.26 -12.47
CA ASP A 113 -17.24 -30.44 -11.62
C ASP A 113 -17.29 -30.11 -10.11
N GLY A 114 -17.60 -28.86 -9.76
CA GLY A 114 -17.64 -28.36 -8.39
C GLY A 114 -16.26 -28.03 -7.81
N SER A 115 -15.16 -28.29 -8.52
CA SER A 115 -13.84 -27.85 -8.08
C SER A 115 -13.75 -26.32 -8.09
N MET A 116 -12.95 -25.77 -7.18
CA MET A 116 -12.81 -24.33 -7.03
C MET A 116 -11.34 -23.94 -7.18
N VAL A 117 -11.08 -22.85 -7.91
CA VAL A 117 -9.76 -22.23 -8.02
C VAL A 117 -9.83 -20.83 -7.42
N CYS A 118 -9.00 -20.55 -6.43
CA CYS A 118 -8.92 -19.26 -5.77
C CYS A 118 -7.53 -18.65 -5.94
N ILE A 119 -7.47 -17.35 -6.18
CA ILE A 119 -6.24 -16.57 -6.34
C ILE A 119 -6.25 -15.43 -5.32
N ALA A 120 -5.16 -15.27 -4.58
CA ALA A 120 -4.91 -14.15 -3.69
C ALA A 120 -3.53 -13.55 -3.95
N CYS A 121 -3.42 -12.25 -3.77
CA CYS A 121 -2.16 -11.53 -3.79
C CYS A 121 -1.99 -10.73 -2.50
N CYS A 122 -0.77 -10.67 -1.98
CA CYS A 122 -0.44 -9.82 -0.85
C CYS A 122 0.86 -9.06 -1.07
N GLU A 123 0.99 -7.88 -0.47
CA GLU A 123 2.21 -7.09 -0.47
C GLU A 123 3.02 -7.33 0.81
N GLY A 124 4.33 -7.53 0.67
CA GLY A 124 5.27 -7.59 1.78
C GLY A 124 6.00 -8.91 1.96
N ASN A 125 6.94 -8.93 2.91
CA ASN A 125 7.83 -10.06 3.14
C ASN A 125 7.10 -11.24 3.80
N ILE A 126 7.05 -12.38 3.11
CA ILE A 126 6.48 -13.66 3.56
C ILE A 126 4.97 -13.49 3.92
N CYS A 127 4.27 -12.63 3.18
CA CYS A 127 2.87 -12.27 3.48
C CYS A 127 1.84 -13.36 3.13
N ASN A 128 2.25 -14.45 2.46
CA ASN A 128 1.38 -15.51 1.95
C ASN A 128 1.51 -16.86 2.69
N PRO A 129 1.49 -16.93 4.04
CA PRO A 129 1.60 -18.21 4.76
C PRO A 129 0.38 -19.11 4.52
N GLU A 130 -0.80 -18.52 4.33
CA GLU A 130 -2.05 -19.24 4.09
C GLU A 130 -2.44 -19.29 2.61
N VAL A 131 -3.41 -20.15 2.30
CA VAL A 131 -4.05 -20.25 0.98
C VAL A 131 -5.48 -19.68 1.02
N PRO A 132 -5.95 -19.04 -0.05
CA PRO A 132 -7.34 -18.61 -0.13
C PRO A 132 -8.26 -19.83 -0.30
N THR A 133 -9.40 -19.83 0.39
CA THR A 133 -10.37 -20.94 0.38
C THR A 133 -11.77 -20.52 -0.08
N ASN A 134 -11.99 -19.21 -0.27
CA ASN A 134 -13.27 -18.63 -0.64
C ASN A 134 -13.09 -17.19 -1.15
N HIS A 135 -14.17 -16.56 -1.58
CA HIS A 135 -14.16 -15.19 -2.11
C HIS A 135 -13.71 -14.12 -1.11
N THR A 136 -13.84 -14.37 0.20
CA THR A 136 -13.44 -13.39 1.24
C THR A 136 -11.95 -13.45 1.54
N THR A 137 -11.30 -14.58 1.25
CA THR A 137 -9.85 -14.77 1.43
C THR A 137 -9.06 -14.64 0.13
N ALA A 138 -9.73 -14.81 -1.01
CA ALA A 138 -9.18 -14.60 -2.35
C ALA A 138 -9.18 -13.12 -2.75
N ILE A 139 -8.38 -12.32 -2.03
CA ILE A 139 -8.33 -10.86 -2.18
C ILE A 139 -6.96 -10.38 -2.63
N PHE A 140 -6.90 -9.10 -3.03
CA PHE A 140 -5.65 -8.37 -3.22
C PHE A 140 -5.39 -7.49 -1.99
N ALA A 141 -4.50 -7.94 -1.11
CA ALA A 141 -4.13 -7.24 0.12
C ALA A 141 -2.85 -6.41 -0.10
N THR A 142 -3.01 -5.08 -0.21
CA THR A 142 -1.90 -4.15 -0.47
C THR A 142 -1.74 -3.20 0.70
N ILE A 143 -0.50 -2.87 1.07
CA ILE A 143 -0.18 -1.87 2.10
C ILE A 143 0.09 -0.50 1.45
N THR A 144 0.53 -0.51 0.20
CA THR A 144 0.61 0.68 -0.64
C THR A 144 -0.74 0.90 -1.32
N PRO A 145 -1.27 2.14 -1.37
CA PRO A 145 -2.44 2.43 -2.18
C PRO A 145 -2.19 1.99 -3.61
N TYR A 146 -3.08 1.14 -4.14
CA TYR A 146 -3.05 0.81 -5.56
C TYR A 146 -3.52 2.05 -6.32
N ASP A 147 -2.66 2.65 -7.14
CA ASP A 147 -3.00 3.79 -7.99
C ASP A 147 -4.00 3.34 -9.08
N VAL A 148 -5.28 3.26 -8.70
CA VAL A 148 -6.37 3.20 -9.68
C VAL A 148 -6.39 4.57 -10.34
N GLY A 149 -5.92 4.67 -11.58
CA GLY A 149 -6.00 5.92 -12.34
C GLY A 149 -7.45 6.42 -12.44
N SER A 150 -7.82 7.40 -11.61
CA SER A 150 -8.86 8.44 -11.74
C SER A 150 -9.14 8.99 -10.33
N SER A 151 -9.00 10.28 -10.03
CA SER A 151 -9.43 11.45 -10.78
C SER A 151 -8.44 12.62 -10.60
N SER A 152 -8.42 13.54 -11.57
CA SER A 152 -7.74 14.84 -11.46
C SER A 152 -8.13 15.55 -10.16
N GLN A 153 -7.30 15.41 -9.13
CA GLN A 153 -7.31 16.34 -8.02
C GLN A 153 -6.77 17.66 -8.59
N PHE A 154 -7.68 18.62 -8.80
CA PHE A 154 -7.28 19.98 -9.11
C PHE A 154 -6.24 20.43 -8.10
N PRO A 155 -5.15 21.09 -8.52
CA PRO A 155 -4.13 21.53 -7.61
C PRO A 155 -4.77 22.39 -6.52
N PRO A 156 -4.27 22.35 -5.27
CA PRO A 156 -4.86 23.04 -4.13
C PRO A 156 -5.06 24.55 -4.38
N SER A 157 -4.29 25.14 -5.30
CA SER A 157 -4.44 26.52 -5.78
C SER A 157 -5.79 26.81 -6.45
N LEU A 158 -6.33 25.88 -7.25
CA LEU A 158 -7.62 26.03 -7.93
C LEU A 158 -8.79 25.89 -6.93
N GLN A 159 -8.65 25.03 -5.92
CA GLN A 159 -9.66 24.88 -4.87
C GLN A 159 -9.79 26.16 -4.01
N VAL A 160 -8.66 26.79 -3.65
CA VAL A 160 -8.64 28.05 -2.91
C VAL A 160 -9.26 29.18 -3.75
N LEU A 161 -9.04 29.22 -5.07
CA LEU A 161 -9.63 30.22 -5.95
C LEU A 161 -11.16 30.09 -6.03
N PHE A 162 -11.70 28.86 -6.11
CA PHE A 162 -13.14 28.64 -6.09
C PHE A 162 -13.80 29.07 -4.77
N LEU A 163 -13.18 28.77 -3.63
CA LEU A 163 -13.69 29.15 -2.32
C LEU A 163 -13.69 30.67 -2.10
N THR A 164 -12.64 31.36 -2.57
CA THR A 164 -12.56 32.82 -2.50
C THR A 164 -13.59 33.52 -3.39
N LEU A 165 -13.85 32.99 -4.59
CA LEU A 165 -14.90 33.51 -5.48
C LEU A 165 -16.31 33.29 -4.91
N LEU A 166 -16.57 32.11 -4.32
CA LEU A 166 -17.84 31.81 -3.63
C LEU A 166 -18.07 32.74 -2.43
N ALA A 167 -17.05 32.95 -1.60
CA ALA A 167 -17.15 33.89 -0.48
C ALA A 167 -17.43 35.31 -0.96
N ALA A 168 -16.72 35.79 -1.99
CA ALA A 168 -16.93 37.12 -2.55
C ALA A 168 -18.33 37.32 -3.17
N ALA A 169 -18.94 36.27 -3.71
CA ALA A 169 -20.32 36.31 -4.22
C ALA A 169 -21.35 36.39 -3.09
N LEU A 170 -21.13 35.67 -1.99
CA LEU A 170 -22.00 35.71 -0.81
C LEU A 170 -21.93 37.06 -0.08
N PHE A 171 -20.73 37.65 0.05
CA PHE A 171 -20.56 38.98 0.63
C PHE A 171 -21.14 40.13 -0.22
N ARG A 172 -21.48 39.89 -1.49
CA ARG A 172 -22.17 40.89 -2.34
C ARG A 172 -23.70 40.85 -2.21
N HIS A 173 -24.24 39.84 -1.55
CA HIS A 173 -25.69 39.63 -1.37
C HIS A 173 -26.17 39.80 0.08
N LEU A 174 -25.27 40.17 1.01
CA LEU A 174 -25.56 40.67 2.36
C LEU A 174 -25.28 42.17 2.42
#